data_AF-A0A9P7F865-F1
#
_entry.id   AF-A0A9P7F865-F1
#
_cell.length_a   1.000
_cell.length_b   1.000
_cell.length_c   1.000
_cell.angle_alpha   90.00
_cell.angle_beta   90.00
_cell.angle_gamma   90.00
#
_symmetry.space_group_name_H-M   'P 1'
#
loop_
_entity.id
_entity.type
_entity.pdbx_description
1 polymer ?
#
loop_
_entity_poly.entity_id
_entity_poly.type
_entity_poly.pdbx_seq_one_letter_code
_entity_poly.pdbx_strand_id
1 'polypeptide(L)'
;MELHSQLFPLQQLVSTRTKPKYKVKPYKMTDSKCKLQQELIKWRDSKIIEEDLDADDFFGPQMIMSNKILNSIVDLAHYHKILSTTSLFQQTSWCYSSKYRQSILDIILTCIPLPIVKPPAPPATIVSPPLGSLSSANHQLNTSTFATNGIAVSSKHS
;
A
#
# COMPACT_ATOMS: atom_id res chain seq x y z
N MET A 1 78.03 -43.16 -14.21
CA MET A 1 77.13 -42.48 -13.26
C MET A 1 76.64 -41.23 -13.95
N GLU A 2 75.46 -41.31 -14.57
CA GLU A 2 74.96 -40.27 -15.46
C GLU A 2 73.58 -39.82 -14.97
N LEU A 3 73.51 -38.53 -14.60
CA LEU A 3 72.33 -37.83 -14.13
C LEU A 3 71.41 -37.56 -15.32
N HIS A 4 70.29 -38.26 -15.41
CA HIS A 4 69.18 -37.88 -16.28
C HIS A 4 68.02 -37.32 -15.44
N SER A 5 67.99 -36.00 -15.40
CA SER A 5 66.85 -35.18 -15.02
C SER A 5 65.61 -35.58 -15.84
N GLN A 6 64.53 -35.98 -15.17
CA GLN A 6 63.19 -35.90 -15.76
C GLN A 6 62.31 -35.01 -14.89
N LEU A 7 62.25 -33.77 -15.37
CA LEU A 7 61.28 -32.73 -15.06
C LEU A 7 59.87 -33.29 -15.31
N PHE A 8 59.00 -33.28 -14.31
CA PHE A 8 57.57 -33.52 -14.51
C PHE A 8 56.93 -32.30 -15.19
N PRO A 9 56.10 -32.47 -16.25
CA PRO A 9 55.37 -31.36 -16.83
C PRO A 9 54.30 -30.86 -15.85
N LEU A 10 54.36 -29.59 -15.47
CA LEU A 10 53.25 -28.91 -14.80
C LEU A 10 52.07 -28.85 -15.76
N GLN A 11 51.02 -29.61 -15.46
CA GLN A 11 49.75 -29.49 -16.18
C GLN A 11 49.17 -28.10 -15.93
N GLN A 12 49.00 -27.36 -17.03
CA GLN A 12 48.48 -26.00 -17.02
C GLN A 12 47.01 -26.00 -16.59
N LEU A 13 46.72 -25.30 -15.49
CA LEU A 13 45.37 -25.07 -15.01
C LEU A 13 44.61 -24.23 -16.06
N VAL A 14 43.62 -24.84 -16.72
CA VAL A 14 42.72 -24.15 -17.64
C VAL A 14 41.97 -23.05 -16.87
N SER A 15 42.23 -21.80 -17.22
CA SER A 15 41.55 -20.63 -16.67
C SER A 15 40.10 -20.60 -17.15
N THR A 16 39.16 -20.98 -16.29
CA THR A 16 37.74 -20.83 -16.58
C THR A 16 37.34 -19.36 -16.47
N ARG A 17 36.88 -18.78 -17.57
CA ARG A 17 36.33 -17.42 -17.66
C ARG A 17 35.12 -17.27 -16.71
N THR A 18 35.31 -16.58 -15.60
CA THR A 18 34.25 -16.24 -14.65
C THR A 18 33.21 -15.35 -15.33
N LYS A 19 31.94 -15.78 -15.33
CA LYS A 19 30.83 -14.99 -15.85
C LYS A 19 30.69 -13.69 -15.02
N PRO A 20 30.44 -12.52 -15.63
CA PRO A 20 30.22 -11.29 -14.90
C PRO A 20 29.06 -11.45 -13.91
N LYS A 21 29.34 -11.18 -12.62
CA LYS A 21 28.31 -11.12 -11.58
C LYS A 21 27.43 -9.90 -11.86
N TYR A 22 26.15 -10.13 -12.15
CA TYR A 22 25.18 -9.04 -12.27
C TYR A 22 25.18 -8.20 -11.00
N LYS A 23 25.47 -6.91 -11.13
CA LYS A 23 25.32 -5.94 -10.03
C LYS A 23 23.84 -5.62 -9.90
N VAL A 24 23.15 -6.39 -9.06
CA VAL A 24 21.76 -6.12 -8.67
C VAL A 24 21.75 -4.81 -7.89
N LYS A 25 20.98 -3.81 -8.34
CA LYS A 25 20.73 -2.60 -7.55
C LYS A 25 20.22 -3.02 -6.17
N PRO A 26 20.69 -2.42 -5.06
CA PRO A 26 20.19 -2.75 -3.73
C PRO A 26 18.67 -2.63 -3.73
N TYR A 27 18.00 -3.76 -3.52
CA TYR A 27 16.56 -3.78 -3.37
C TYR A 27 16.20 -2.92 -2.16
N LYS A 28 15.56 -1.76 -2.41
CA LYS A 28 15.09 -0.87 -1.35
C LYS A 28 13.77 -1.43 -0.84
N MET A 29 13.85 -2.35 0.12
CA MET A 29 12.69 -2.76 0.89
C MET A 29 12.22 -1.54 1.69
N THR A 30 10.98 -1.10 1.45
CA THR A 30 10.41 0.03 2.19
C THR A 30 10.18 -0.37 3.65
N ASP A 31 10.27 0.58 4.58
CA ASP A 31 10.10 0.33 6.02
C ASP A 31 8.77 -0.38 6.33
N SER A 32 7.71 -0.06 5.56
CA SER A 32 6.40 -0.70 5.63
C SER A 32 6.43 -2.19 5.24
N LYS A 33 7.22 -2.57 4.23
CA LYS A 33 7.40 -3.98 3.83
C LYS A 33 8.18 -4.76 4.88
N CYS A 34 9.24 -4.16 5.42
CA CYS A 34 10.01 -4.76 6.52
C CYS A 34 9.13 -4.98 7.75
N LYS A 35 8.34 -3.98 8.15
CA LYS A 35 7.41 -4.07 9.27
C LYS A 35 6.37 -5.18 9.04
N LEU A 36 5.73 -5.19 7.87
CA LEU A 36 4.75 -6.24 7.53
C LEU A 36 5.38 -7.63 7.57
N GLN A 37 6.58 -7.79 7.02
CA GLN A 37 7.30 -9.06 7.02
C GLN A 37 7.58 -9.54 8.46
N GLN A 38 8.06 -8.65 9.34
CA GLN A 38 8.32 -8.98 10.74
C GLN A 38 7.06 -9.36 11.50
N GLU A 39 5.96 -8.61 11.33
CA GLU A 39 4.70 -8.92 12.00
C GLU A 39 4.11 -10.24 11.51
N LEU A 40 4.24 -10.58 10.22
CA LEU A 40 3.83 -11.88 9.70
C LEU A 40 4.68 -13.04 10.25
N ILE A 41 5.99 -12.85 10.41
CA ILE A 41 6.88 -13.84 11.03
C ILE A 41 6.46 -14.06 12.49
N LYS A 42 6.33 -13.00 13.29
CA LYS A 42 5.89 -13.09 14.69
C LYS A 42 4.54 -13.78 14.83
N TRP A 43 3.59 -13.41 13.97
CA TRP A 43 2.26 -14.02 13.96
C TRP A 43 2.34 -15.52 13.66
N ARG A 44 3.13 -15.91 12.65
CA ARG A 44 3.34 -17.32 12.29
C ARG A 44 3.99 -18.11 13.42
N ASP A 45 5.00 -17.53 14.06
CA ASP A 45 5.74 -18.15 15.16
C ASP A 45 4.88 -18.21 16.44
N SER A 46 3.89 -17.32 16.61
CA SER A 46 2.91 -17.45 17.68
C SER A 46 1.90 -18.56 17.38
N LYS A 47 1.50 -18.72 16.11
CA LYS A 47 0.52 -19.73 15.70
C LYS A 47 1.03 -21.16 15.76
N ILE A 48 2.33 -21.38 15.61
CA ILE A 48 2.86 -22.73 15.77
C ILE A 48 2.74 -23.23 17.22
N ILE A 49 2.93 -22.34 18.19
CA ILE A 49 2.77 -22.63 19.62
C ILE A 49 1.29 -22.83 19.96
N GLU A 50 0.41 -21.96 19.44
CA GLU A 50 -1.04 -22.04 19.71
C GLU A 50 -1.69 -23.32 19.16
N GLU A 51 -1.19 -23.85 18.06
CA GLU A 51 -1.72 -25.07 17.42
C GLU A 51 -1.00 -26.35 17.88
N ASP A 52 -0.11 -26.27 18.87
CA ASP A 52 0.69 -27.41 19.40
C ASP A 52 1.52 -28.10 18.30
N LEU A 53 2.03 -27.30 17.36
CA LEU A 53 2.83 -27.73 16.20
C LEU A 53 4.32 -27.43 16.40
N ASP A 54 4.73 -26.94 17.57
CA ASP A 54 6.11 -26.56 17.90
C ASP A 54 7.03 -27.77 18.12
N ALA A 55 6.48 -28.97 18.29
CA ALA A 55 7.22 -30.23 18.39
C ALA A 55 7.88 -30.68 17.06
N ASP A 56 7.46 -30.14 15.92
CA ASP A 56 8.05 -30.45 14.61
C ASP A 56 9.17 -29.47 14.25
N ASP A 57 10.38 -29.79 14.67
CA ASP A 57 11.60 -29.04 14.36
C ASP A 57 11.95 -29.01 12.86
N PHE A 58 11.42 -29.95 12.06
CA PHE A 58 11.81 -30.11 10.65
C PHE A 58 11.00 -29.21 9.72
N PHE A 59 9.68 -29.19 9.87
CA PHE A 59 8.82 -28.32 9.05
C PHE A 59 8.54 -26.98 9.74
N GLY A 60 8.37 -27.01 11.07
CA GLY A 60 8.25 -25.82 11.90
C GLY A 60 7.26 -24.78 11.35
N PRO A 61 7.58 -23.48 11.44
CA PRO A 61 6.67 -22.39 11.04
C PRO A 61 6.18 -22.47 9.59
N GLN A 62 6.89 -23.20 8.72
CA GLN A 62 6.51 -23.36 7.32
C GLN A 62 5.21 -24.17 7.15
N MET A 63 4.81 -24.96 8.16
CA MET A 63 3.53 -25.67 8.18
C MET A 63 2.34 -24.71 8.15
N ILE A 64 2.41 -23.60 8.90
CA ILE A 64 1.35 -22.58 8.91
C ILE A 64 1.45 -21.71 7.66
N MET A 65 2.62 -21.13 7.42
CA MET A 65 2.84 -20.22 6.30
C MET A 65 4.28 -20.31 5.80
N SER A 66 4.47 -20.91 4.62
CA SER A 66 5.78 -20.97 3.98
C SER A 66 6.33 -19.57 3.66
N ASN A 67 7.66 -19.47 3.61
CA ASN A 67 8.34 -18.22 3.26
C ASN A 67 7.92 -17.68 1.87
N LYS A 68 7.58 -18.58 0.94
CA LYS A 68 7.08 -18.21 -0.40
C LYS A 68 5.75 -17.46 -0.31
N ILE A 69 4.81 -17.97 0.47
CA ILE A 69 3.50 -17.32 0.68
C ILE A 69 3.68 -16.01 1.42
N LEU A 70 4.50 -16.00 2.48
CA LEU A 70 4.79 -14.80 3.26
C LEU A 70 5.34 -13.67 2.37
N ASN A 71 6.36 -13.96 1.55
CA ASN A 71 6.93 -12.98 0.63
C ASN A 71 5.90 -12.52 -0.43
N SER A 72 5.08 -13.45 -0.95
CA SER A 72 4.01 -13.09 -1.88
C SER A 72 2.98 -12.15 -1.26
N ILE A 73 2.62 -12.35 0.02
CA ILE A 73 1.71 -11.46 0.74
C ILE A 73 2.34 -10.08 0.90
N VAL A 74 3.61 -10.00 1.31
CA VAL A 74 4.33 -8.73 1.47
C VAL A 74 4.41 -7.97 0.15
N ASP A 75 4.67 -8.65 -0.96
CA ASP A 75 4.73 -8.04 -2.29
C ASP A 75 3.36 -7.57 -2.77
N LEU A 76 2.32 -8.41 -2.66
CA LEU A 76 0.96 -8.04 -3.06
C LEU A 76 0.37 -6.91 -2.21
N ALA A 77 0.65 -6.91 -0.90
CA ALA A 77 0.24 -5.84 0.01
C ALA A 77 0.93 -4.51 -0.33
N HIS A 78 2.22 -4.54 -0.69
CA HIS A 78 2.94 -3.35 -1.13
C HIS A 78 2.33 -2.69 -2.38
N TYR A 79 1.75 -3.49 -3.28
CA TYR A 79 1.03 -2.99 -4.46
C TYR A 79 -0.47 -2.79 -4.22
N HIS A 80 -0.93 -2.90 -2.97
CA HIS A 80 -2.34 -2.75 -2.59
C HIS A 80 -3.27 -3.70 -3.37
N LYS A 81 -2.77 -4.88 -3.73
CA LYS A 81 -3.52 -5.93 -4.44
C LYS A 81 -4.34 -6.81 -3.51
N ILE A 82 -4.06 -6.75 -2.21
CA ILE A 82 -4.84 -7.43 -1.16
C ILE A 82 -5.68 -6.36 -0.44
N LEU A 83 -6.95 -6.26 -0.83
CA LEU A 83 -7.93 -5.33 -0.23
C LEU A 83 -9.00 -6.07 0.59
N SER A 84 -9.11 -7.37 0.39
CA SER A 84 -10.11 -8.23 1.01
C SER A 84 -9.58 -9.63 1.24
N THR A 85 -10.24 -10.36 2.13
CA THR A 85 -9.94 -11.77 2.39
C THR A 85 -10.10 -12.65 1.14
N THR A 86 -11.02 -12.28 0.23
CA THR A 86 -11.19 -12.92 -1.08
C THR A 86 -9.98 -12.68 -2.00
N SER A 87 -9.50 -11.43 -2.08
CA SER A 87 -8.32 -11.11 -2.89
C SER A 87 -7.06 -11.81 -2.39
N LEU A 88 -6.89 -11.93 -1.06
CA LEU A 88 -5.79 -12.68 -0.47
C LEU A 88 -5.78 -14.13 -0.93
N PHE A 89 -6.93 -14.81 -0.86
CA PHE A 89 -7.05 -16.20 -1.30
C PHE A 89 -6.79 -16.36 -2.79
N GLN A 90 -7.44 -15.54 -3.63
CA GLN A 90 -7.31 -15.62 -5.09
C GLN A 90 -5.87 -15.40 -5.56
N GLN A 91 -5.13 -14.50 -4.92
CA GLN A 91 -3.77 -14.14 -5.35
C GLN A 91 -2.70 -15.11 -4.81
N THR A 92 -2.91 -15.68 -3.63
CA THR A 92 -1.88 -16.53 -2.98
C THR A 92 -2.16 -18.02 -3.13
N SER A 93 -3.42 -18.42 -3.36
CA SER A 93 -3.86 -19.82 -3.31
C SER A 93 -3.42 -20.55 -2.03
N TRP A 94 -3.27 -19.81 -0.93
CA TRP A 94 -2.80 -20.36 0.34
C TRP A 94 -3.90 -21.21 0.99
N CYS A 95 -3.62 -22.51 1.21
CA CYS A 95 -4.59 -23.48 1.71
C CYS A 95 -5.20 -23.11 3.07
N TYR A 96 -4.43 -22.46 3.96
CA TYR A 96 -4.92 -22.03 5.27
C TYR A 96 -5.56 -20.64 5.25
N SER A 97 -5.73 -20.01 4.08
CA SER A 97 -6.39 -18.70 4.01
C SER A 97 -7.80 -18.77 4.59
N SER A 98 -8.54 -19.86 4.41
CA SER A 98 -9.89 -19.97 4.96
C SER A 98 -9.94 -19.80 6.49
N LYS A 99 -8.88 -20.26 7.19
CA LYS A 99 -8.76 -20.19 8.65
C LYS A 99 -8.16 -18.87 9.12
N TYR A 100 -7.15 -18.35 8.41
CA TYR A 100 -6.33 -17.24 8.92
C TYR A 100 -6.44 -15.92 8.12
N ARG A 101 -7.17 -15.89 7.00
CA ARG A 101 -7.26 -14.72 6.10
C ARG A 101 -7.63 -13.41 6.79
N GLN A 102 -8.50 -13.46 7.81
CA GLN A 102 -8.91 -12.25 8.52
C GLN A 102 -7.76 -11.68 9.35
N SER A 103 -7.13 -12.51 10.17
CA SER A 103 -5.97 -12.09 10.98
C SER A 103 -4.83 -11.55 10.12
N ILE A 104 -4.57 -12.17 8.97
CA ILE A 104 -3.56 -11.68 8.02
C ILE A 104 -3.96 -10.35 7.41
N LEU A 105 -5.23 -10.18 7.02
CA LEU A 105 -5.73 -8.92 6.48
C LEU A 105 -5.59 -7.79 7.50
N ASP A 106 -5.89 -8.04 8.77
CA ASP A 106 -5.76 -7.04 9.83
C ASP A 106 -4.30 -6.62 10.04
N ILE A 107 -3.36 -7.56 10.00
CA ILE A 107 -1.91 -7.27 10.05
C ILE A 107 -1.48 -6.42 8.86
N ILE A 108 -1.96 -6.76 7.64
CA ILE A 108 -1.67 -6.01 6.42
C ILE A 108 -2.16 -4.56 6.55
N LEU A 109 -3.41 -4.35 6.94
CA LEU A 109 -4.01 -3.01 7.07
C LEU A 109 -3.34 -2.18 8.17
N THR A 110 -2.81 -2.83 9.22
CA THR A 110 -2.05 -2.16 10.30
C THR A 110 -0.67 -1.69 9.85
N CYS A 111 -0.03 -2.44 8.94
CA CYS A 111 1.32 -2.12 8.46
C CYS A 111 1.32 -1.23 7.22
N ILE A 112 0.33 -1.40 6.34
CA ILE A 112 0.18 -0.70 5.07
C ILE A 112 -1.25 -0.14 5.02
N PRO A 113 -1.47 1.07 5.56
CA PRO A 113 -2.76 1.73 5.46
C PRO A 113 -3.15 1.93 4.00
N LEU A 114 -4.43 1.73 3.69
CA LEU A 114 -4.96 2.00 2.35
C LEU A 114 -4.79 3.49 2.02
N PRO A 115 -4.52 3.83 0.75
CA PRO A 115 -4.42 5.22 0.35
C PRO A 115 -5.82 5.78 0.44
N ILE A 116 -6.03 6.75 1.32
CA ILE A 116 -7.31 7.46 1.40
C ILE A 116 -7.46 8.19 0.07
N VAL A 117 -8.35 7.71 -0.79
CA VAL A 117 -8.76 8.46 -1.98
C VAL A 117 -9.49 9.69 -1.45
N LYS A 118 -8.82 10.85 -1.49
CA LYS A 118 -9.46 12.11 -1.15
C LYS A 118 -10.67 12.27 -2.09
N PRO A 119 -11.89 12.49 -1.57
CA PRO A 119 -13.05 12.69 -2.43
C PRO A 119 -12.74 13.80 -3.44
N PRO A 120 -13.15 13.66 -4.71
CA PRO A 120 -13.03 14.76 -5.66
C PRO A 120 -13.70 15.99 -5.04
N ALA A 121 -12.97 17.11 -5.02
CA ALA A 121 -13.52 18.37 -4.55
C ALA A 121 -14.87 18.61 -5.26
N PRO A 122 -15.93 19.02 -4.54
CA PRO A 122 -17.20 19.31 -5.19
C PRO A 122 -16.96 20.32 -6.32
N PRO A 123 -17.61 20.15 -7.48
CA PRO A 123 -17.46 21.07 -8.59
C PRO A 123 -17.76 22.48 -8.08
N ALA A 124 -16.81 23.40 -8.26
CA ALA A 124 -17.03 24.80 -7.98
C ALA A 124 -18.28 25.23 -8.75
N THR A 125 -19.33 25.63 -8.03
CA THR A 125 -20.50 26.26 -8.63
C THR A 125 -20.01 27.47 -9.39
N ILE A 126 -20.00 27.38 -10.73
CA ILE A 126 -19.80 28.53 -11.60
C ILE A 126 -21.05 29.39 -11.38
N VAL A 127 -20.97 30.30 -10.43
CA VAL A 127 -21.90 31.43 -10.35
C VAL A 127 -21.56 32.27 -11.56
N SER A 128 -22.33 32.12 -12.63
CA SER A 128 -22.30 33.02 -13.77
C SER A 128 -22.44 34.45 -13.24
N PRO A 129 -21.46 35.35 -13.46
CA PRO A 129 -21.71 36.75 -13.22
C PRO A 129 -22.82 37.19 -14.17
N PRO A 130 -23.87 37.89 -13.72
CA PRO A 130 -24.78 38.53 -14.64
C PRO A 130 -23.97 39.52 -15.48
N LEU A 131 -24.00 39.33 -16.79
CA LEU A 131 -23.49 40.26 -17.78
C LEU A 131 -24.37 41.52 -17.76
N GLY A 132 -24.15 42.37 -16.76
CA GLY A 132 -24.81 43.65 -16.57
C GLY A 132 -24.07 44.72 -17.35
N SER A 133 -24.72 45.17 -18.42
CA SER A 133 -24.31 46.22 -19.36
C SER A 133 -23.60 47.41 -18.71
N LEU A 134 -22.45 47.80 -19.28
CA LEU A 134 -21.92 49.15 -19.15
C LEU A 134 -22.94 50.12 -19.75
N SER A 135 -23.67 50.87 -18.92
CA SER A 135 -24.42 52.04 -19.37
C SER A 135 -23.87 53.25 -18.64
N SER A 136 -23.11 54.04 -19.39
CA SER A 136 -22.59 55.33 -19.01
C SER A 136 -23.61 56.43 -19.30
N ALA A 137 -23.49 57.53 -18.55
CA ALA A 137 -24.11 58.85 -18.72
C ALA A 137 -25.47 59.14 -18.05
N ASN A 138 -25.36 59.78 -16.88
CA ASN A 138 -25.95 61.08 -16.50
C ASN A 138 -27.27 61.51 -17.16
N HIS A 139 -28.29 61.81 -16.35
CA HIS A 139 -28.66 63.19 -15.99
C HIS A 139 -29.83 63.24 -14.98
N GLN A 140 -29.59 64.02 -13.92
CA GLN A 140 -30.49 64.83 -13.09
C GLN A 140 -31.98 64.94 -13.48
N LEU A 141 -32.90 64.76 -12.51
CA LEU A 141 -33.76 65.83 -11.95
C LEU A 141 -34.91 65.25 -11.07
N ASN A 142 -35.02 65.88 -9.90
CA ASN A 142 -36.11 65.94 -8.93
C ASN A 142 -37.55 65.50 -9.32
N THR A 143 -38.27 64.93 -8.35
CA THR A 143 -39.45 65.56 -7.70
C THR A 143 -40.05 64.64 -6.62
N SER A 144 -40.45 65.28 -5.52
CA SER A 144 -41.07 64.72 -4.33
C SER A 144 -42.49 64.23 -4.62
N THR A 145 -42.90 63.06 -4.10
CA THR A 145 -44.32 62.80 -3.80
C THR A 145 -44.45 61.79 -2.65
N PHE A 146 -45.41 62.10 -1.78
CA PHE A 146 -45.77 61.62 -0.45
C PHE A 146 -46.53 60.28 -0.42
N ALA A 147 -46.68 59.75 0.81
CA ALA A 147 -47.61 58.73 1.34
C ALA A 147 -46.88 57.48 1.87
N THR A 148 -46.70 57.26 3.18
CA THR A 148 -47.64 57.16 4.31
C THR A 148 -48.25 55.76 4.44
N ASN A 149 -48.00 55.15 5.61
CA ASN A 149 -48.60 53.94 6.21
C ASN A 149 -47.97 52.59 5.81
N GLY A 150 -47.72 51.64 6.71
CA GLY A 150 -48.14 51.54 8.10
C GLY A 150 -47.47 50.36 8.82
N ILE A 151 -47.48 50.51 10.14
CA ILE A 151 -47.07 49.60 11.20
C ILE A 151 -47.89 48.30 11.18
N ALA A 152 -47.28 47.14 11.43
CA ALA A 152 -47.76 46.10 12.35
C ALA A 152 -46.77 44.91 12.42
N VAL A 153 -45.98 44.75 13.49
CA VAL A 153 -46.25 44.06 14.78
C VAL A 153 -46.55 42.55 14.71
N SER A 154 -45.59 41.80 15.26
CA SER A 154 -45.75 40.85 16.39
C SER A 154 -46.30 39.43 16.18
N SER A 155 -45.70 38.55 17.01
CA SER A 155 -46.24 37.32 17.62
C SER A 155 -46.12 36.02 16.84
N LYS A 156 -45.92 34.85 17.47
CA LYS A 156 -45.52 34.42 18.82
C LYS A 156 -45.39 32.89 18.72
N HIS A 157 -44.51 32.34 19.56
CA HIS A 157 -44.52 31.03 20.22
C HIS A 157 -45.25 29.81 19.59
N SER A 158 -44.51 28.71 19.46
CA SER A 158 -44.72 27.50 20.27
C SER A 158 -43.41 26.75 20.41
#